data_AF-A0A8H5NQT6-F1
#
_entry.id   AF-A0A8H5NQT6-F1
#
_cell.length_a   1.000
_cell.length_b   1.000
_cell.length_c   1.000
_cell.angle_alpha   90.00
_cell.angle_beta   90.00
_cell.angle_gamma   90.00
#
_symmetry.space_group_name_H-M   'P 1'
#
loop_
_entity.id
_entity.type
_entity.pdbx_description
1 polymer ?
#
loop_
_entity_poly.entity_id
_entity_poly.type
_entity_poly.pdbx_seq_one_letter_code
_entity_poly.pdbx_strand_id
1 'polypeptide(L)'
;MTKPCPKAVRALGHYLHITPRFFNFPYVPTSTGNHVADYAFFHLQFMDMYPPKIKPSEATRNQNSPHAQFNLGQGLTKHTWHITKVDLIYWNEKVEATGSNRGMGLISLDPVDDIIYKGLCKLMTRKETIPPGKWEEEFGLGQVLSEMFHIISVNWNTFLDEAEQHLQHIQKSYSLALHQLSPLWSEVRRRIVSAKDTAKQMMSHPFFTAVGGAESISSYLKKIILTLNDYETRTHELDTNTNILINLIFNLATFNDTAAAIQESKAANYLAASIRRVAMLTFFYLPLQIAASIYGMNINEITGGDGDHHIWEYVILSLVLMGLTFLFWYAWKAVPMLFTLRLLSRRQSFPTGLSPV
;
A
#
# COMPACT_ATOMS: atom_id res chain seq x y z
N MET A 1 35.59 11.02 -20.63
CA MET A 1 34.82 10.53 -21.79
C MET A 1 33.54 11.34 -21.90
N THR A 2 33.26 11.88 -23.08
CA THR A 2 32.11 12.75 -23.38
C THR A 2 30.81 11.96 -23.33
N LYS A 3 29.77 12.52 -22.68
CA LYS A 3 28.41 11.97 -22.62
C LYS A 3 28.01 11.38 -23.98
N PRO A 4 27.51 10.14 -24.08
CA PRO A 4 26.93 9.67 -25.33
C PRO A 4 25.75 10.59 -25.66
N CYS A 5 25.89 11.37 -26.74
CA CYS A 5 24.87 12.31 -27.15
C CYS A 5 23.59 11.52 -27.45
N PRO A 6 22.40 11.94 -27.00
CA PRO A 6 21.14 11.32 -27.43
C PRO A 6 20.98 11.27 -28.96
N LYS A 7 21.66 12.17 -29.68
CA LYS A 7 21.78 12.15 -31.14
C LYS A 7 22.62 10.98 -31.65
N ALA A 8 23.64 10.53 -30.92
CA ALA A 8 24.48 9.39 -31.30
C ALA A 8 23.73 8.06 -31.19
N VAL A 9 22.92 7.86 -30.14
CA VAL A 9 22.05 6.67 -30.02
C VAL A 9 20.95 6.68 -31.09
N ARG A 10 20.37 7.84 -31.40
CA ARG A 10 19.43 7.98 -32.53
C ARG A 10 20.10 7.78 -33.90
N ALA A 11 21.34 8.23 -34.06
CA ALA A 11 22.12 8.03 -35.28
C ALA A 11 22.52 6.56 -35.44
N LEU A 12 22.87 5.85 -34.35
CA LEU A 12 23.10 4.41 -34.36
C LEU A 12 21.82 3.65 -34.70
N GLY A 13 20.67 4.05 -34.13
CA GLY A 13 19.37 3.52 -34.50
C GLY A 13 19.10 3.71 -36.00
N HIS A 14 19.33 4.91 -36.52
CA HIS A 14 19.19 5.19 -37.96
C HIS A 14 20.16 4.36 -38.83
N TYR A 15 21.40 4.17 -38.39
CA TYR A 15 22.42 3.39 -39.09
C TYR A 15 22.11 1.89 -39.09
N LEU A 16 21.50 1.39 -38.01
CA LEU A 16 21.06 -0.01 -37.87
C LEU A 16 19.64 -0.25 -38.40
N HIS A 17 19.02 0.73 -39.06
CA HIS A 17 17.60 0.70 -39.49
C HIS A 17 16.58 0.46 -38.36
N ILE A 18 16.95 0.75 -37.12
CA ILE A 18 16.09 0.69 -35.94
C ILE A 18 15.36 2.03 -35.79
N THR A 19 14.02 2.01 -35.86
CA THR A 19 13.20 3.23 -35.84
C THR A 19 13.40 4.01 -34.53
N PRO A 20 13.48 5.36 -34.53
CA PRO A 20 13.70 6.14 -33.30
C PRO A 20 12.64 5.97 -32.21
N ARG A 21 11.44 5.45 -32.57
CA ARG A 21 10.37 5.06 -31.64
C ARG A 21 10.73 3.84 -30.78
N PHE A 22 11.74 3.04 -31.17
CA PHE A 22 12.25 1.92 -30.38
C PHE A 22 12.70 2.35 -28.98
N PHE A 23 13.38 3.48 -28.83
CA PHE A 23 13.99 3.83 -27.54
C PHE A 23 13.01 4.40 -26.51
N ASN A 24 11.73 4.55 -26.88
CA ASN A 24 10.69 5.12 -26.05
C ASN A 24 9.63 4.06 -25.70
N PHE A 25 10.08 2.90 -25.20
CA PHE A 25 9.19 1.83 -24.79
C PHE A 25 8.27 2.27 -23.63
N PRO A 26 7.00 1.82 -23.59
CA PRO A 26 6.21 1.82 -22.35
C PRO A 26 6.91 0.95 -21.29
N TYR A 27 6.52 1.05 -20.02
CA TYR A 27 7.18 0.37 -18.88
C TYR A 27 7.17 -1.20 -18.91
N VAL A 28 7.10 -1.89 -20.06
CA VAL A 28 6.90 -3.36 -20.13
C VAL A 28 7.57 -4.13 -21.28
N PRO A 29 7.80 -3.64 -22.51
CA PRO A 29 8.33 -4.51 -23.55
C PRO A 29 9.85 -4.60 -23.41
N THR A 30 10.31 -5.79 -23.00
CA THR A 30 11.72 -6.14 -22.84
C THR A 30 12.30 -6.94 -24.01
N SER A 31 11.51 -7.11 -25.08
CA SER A 31 11.94 -7.73 -26.33
C SER A 31 11.72 -6.82 -27.50
N THR A 32 12.67 -6.80 -28.43
CA THR A 32 12.50 -6.18 -29.74
C THR A 32 11.89 -7.13 -30.77
N GLY A 33 11.72 -8.43 -30.44
CA GLY A 33 11.17 -9.43 -31.34
C GLY A 33 11.94 -9.60 -32.65
N ASN A 34 13.15 -9.05 -32.74
CA ASN A 34 13.90 -9.03 -33.98
C ASN A 34 14.71 -10.33 -34.09
N HIS A 35 14.27 -11.26 -34.94
CA HIS A 35 14.93 -12.56 -35.14
C HIS A 35 16.17 -12.47 -36.05
N VAL A 36 16.98 -11.42 -35.89
CA VAL A 36 18.17 -11.19 -36.71
C VAL A 36 19.38 -11.80 -36.01
N ALA A 37 20.19 -12.54 -36.76
CA ALA A 37 21.40 -13.19 -36.21
C ALA A 37 22.55 -12.19 -35.96
N ASP A 38 22.53 -11.04 -36.64
CA ASP A 38 23.63 -10.09 -36.64
C ASP A 38 23.60 -9.10 -35.47
N TYR A 39 22.45 -8.87 -34.84
CA TYR A 39 22.34 -7.99 -33.68
C TYR A 39 21.21 -8.40 -32.74
N ALA A 40 21.36 -8.08 -31.46
CA ALA A 40 20.37 -8.28 -30.43
C ALA A 40 20.26 -7.02 -29.55
N PHE A 41 19.04 -6.67 -29.18
CA PHE A 41 18.78 -5.52 -28.30
C PHE A 41 17.93 -5.98 -27.14
N PHE A 42 18.40 -5.71 -25.92
CA PHE A 42 17.69 -6.02 -24.70
C PHE A 42 17.57 -4.78 -23.83
N HIS A 43 16.45 -4.74 -23.12
CA HIS A 43 16.10 -3.66 -22.23
C HIS A 43 15.84 -4.27 -20.86
N LEU A 44 16.49 -3.76 -19.82
CA LEU A 44 16.33 -4.23 -18.45
C LEU A 44 15.97 -3.05 -17.55
N GLN A 45 14.92 -3.23 -16.74
CA GLN A 45 14.51 -2.28 -15.72
C GLN A 45 14.54 -2.96 -14.36
N PHE A 46 15.13 -2.30 -13.37
CA PHE A 46 15.20 -2.80 -12.00
C PHE A 46 15.24 -1.65 -10.99
N MET A 47 15.10 -1.96 -9.71
CA MET A 47 15.24 -0.99 -8.63
C MET A 47 16.72 -0.85 -8.27
N ASP A 48 17.22 0.39 -8.27
CA ASP A 48 18.58 0.71 -7.82
C ASP A 48 18.55 1.81 -6.75
N MET A 49 19.64 1.87 -6.00
CA MET A 49 19.80 2.72 -4.84
C MET A 49 20.41 4.07 -5.21
N TYR A 50 19.70 5.16 -4.91
CA TYR A 50 20.17 6.51 -5.17
C TYR A 50 20.20 7.37 -3.91
N PRO A 51 21.13 8.34 -3.83
CA PRO A 51 21.04 9.39 -2.81
C PRO A 51 19.72 10.18 -2.95
N PRO A 52 19.13 10.74 -1.87
CA PRO A 52 17.75 11.23 -1.86
C PRO A 52 17.48 12.43 -2.79
N LYS A 53 18.54 13.11 -3.25
CA LYS A 53 18.46 14.28 -4.15
C LYS A 53 18.69 13.92 -5.62
N ILE A 54 19.06 12.67 -5.90
CA ILE A 54 19.46 12.22 -7.22
C ILE A 54 18.36 11.31 -7.75
N LYS A 55 17.85 11.64 -8.93
CA LYS A 55 16.84 10.84 -9.64
C LYS A 55 17.39 10.44 -11.00
N PRO A 56 17.38 9.15 -11.38
CA PRO A 56 17.74 8.74 -12.72
C PRO A 56 16.72 9.26 -13.73
N SER A 57 17.13 9.37 -14.99
CA SER A 57 16.30 9.88 -16.09
C SER A 57 15.00 9.08 -16.25
N GLU A 58 15.04 7.74 -16.08
CA GLU A 58 13.83 6.91 -16.15
C GLU A 58 12.84 7.24 -15.03
N ALA A 59 13.33 7.55 -13.82
CA ALA A 59 12.47 8.00 -12.72
C ALA A 59 11.94 9.43 -12.94
N THR A 60 12.64 10.28 -13.68
CA THR A 60 12.14 11.63 -14.03
C THR A 60 11.13 11.64 -15.17
N ARG A 61 11.07 10.56 -15.96
CA ARG A 61 10.17 10.45 -17.12
C ARG A 61 8.70 10.47 -16.74
N ASN A 62 8.37 10.01 -15.54
CA ASN A 62 7.00 9.99 -15.01
C ASN A 62 7.03 10.45 -13.54
N GLN A 63 6.17 11.42 -13.19
CA GLN A 63 6.02 11.86 -11.80
C GLN A 63 5.55 10.73 -10.89
N ASN A 64 4.82 9.76 -11.45
CA ASN A 64 4.34 8.58 -10.76
C ASN A 64 5.31 7.39 -10.87
N SER A 65 6.58 7.64 -11.19
CA SER A 65 7.57 6.57 -11.21
C SER A 65 7.68 5.93 -9.81
N PRO A 66 7.52 4.60 -9.71
CA PRO A 66 7.69 3.89 -8.46
C PRO A 66 9.01 4.26 -7.78
N HIS A 67 8.92 4.59 -6.49
CA HIS A 67 10.06 4.83 -5.64
C HIS A 67 9.76 4.31 -4.25
N ALA A 68 10.80 3.92 -3.52
CA ALA A 68 10.66 3.42 -2.16
C ALA A 68 11.76 3.98 -1.26
N GLN A 69 11.38 4.31 -0.03
CA GLN A 69 12.32 4.61 1.03
C GLN A 69 11.92 3.76 2.23
N PHE A 70 12.85 2.94 2.69
CA PHE A 70 12.60 1.99 3.76
C PHE A 70 13.03 2.58 5.10
N ASN A 71 12.34 2.22 6.17
CA ASN A 71 12.73 2.51 7.55
C ASN A 71 13.17 1.22 8.23
N LEU A 72 14.45 1.13 8.57
CA LEU A 72 15.08 -0.05 9.16
C LEU A 72 15.09 -0.01 10.70
N GLY A 73 14.26 0.83 11.32
CA GLY A 73 14.12 0.98 12.78
C GLY A 73 15.11 1.95 13.42
N GLN A 74 16.21 2.30 12.75
CA GLN A 74 17.12 3.40 13.15
C GLN A 74 16.77 4.74 12.48
N GLY A 75 15.65 4.78 11.75
CA GLY A 75 15.23 5.89 10.90
C GLY A 75 15.11 5.48 9.43
N LEU A 76 14.66 6.42 8.61
CA LEU A 76 14.61 6.26 7.16
C LEU A 76 16.02 6.04 6.61
N THR A 77 16.13 5.14 5.62
CA THR A 77 17.37 4.93 4.90
C THR A 77 17.85 6.24 4.27
N LYS A 78 19.17 6.41 4.20
CA LYS A 78 19.79 7.61 3.59
C LYS A 78 19.74 7.58 2.06
N HIS A 79 18.99 6.65 1.47
CA HIS A 79 18.85 6.44 0.05
C HIS A 79 17.38 6.22 -0.31
N THR A 80 17.09 6.41 -1.59
CA THR A 80 15.79 6.15 -2.19
C THR A 80 15.99 5.16 -3.32
N TRP A 81 15.16 4.14 -3.35
CA TRP A 81 15.09 3.19 -4.44
C TRP A 81 14.33 3.82 -5.60
N HIS A 82 14.98 3.89 -6.75
CA HIS A 82 14.37 4.36 -7.99
C HIS A 82 14.53 3.32 -9.09
N ILE A 83 13.64 3.38 -10.07
CA ILE A 83 13.77 2.56 -11.26
C ILE A 83 14.93 3.09 -12.10
N THR A 84 15.89 2.21 -12.34
CA THR A 84 16.93 2.40 -13.34
C THR A 84 16.61 1.58 -14.60
N LYS A 85 17.28 1.96 -15.68
CA LYS A 85 17.17 1.38 -16.99
C LYS A 85 18.56 1.09 -17.52
N VAL A 86 18.75 -0.14 -18.02
CA VAL A 86 19.94 -0.54 -18.76
C VAL A 86 19.52 -1.03 -20.14
N ASP A 87 20.10 -0.42 -21.19
CA ASP A 87 19.98 -0.93 -22.55
C ASP A 87 21.26 -1.69 -22.92
N LEU A 88 21.09 -2.92 -23.40
CA LEU A 88 22.16 -3.78 -23.89
C LEU A 88 22.00 -3.96 -25.40
N ILE A 89 23.03 -3.61 -26.15
CA ILE A 89 23.07 -3.75 -27.59
C ILE A 89 24.22 -4.66 -27.94
N TYR A 90 23.92 -5.77 -28.60
CA TYR A 90 24.92 -6.70 -29.12
C TYR A 90 24.87 -6.67 -30.64
N TRP A 91 26.03 -6.69 -31.29
CA TRP A 91 26.13 -6.89 -32.72
C TRP A 91 27.35 -7.71 -33.08
N ASN A 92 27.26 -8.45 -34.17
CA ASN A 92 28.36 -9.23 -34.73
C ASN A 92 29.03 -8.40 -35.83
N GLU A 93 30.30 -8.08 -35.63
CA GLU A 93 31.14 -7.51 -36.68
C GLU A 93 31.81 -8.66 -37.44
N LYS A 94 31.52 -8.77 -38.75
CA LYS A 94 32.24 -9.67 -39.64
C LYS A 94 33.59 -9.06 -39.94
N VAL A 95 34.65 -9.60 -39.34
CA VAL A 95 36.01 -9.14 -39.62
C VAL A 95 36.47 -9.77 -40.93
N GLU A 96 36.40 -9.01 -42.03
CA GLU A 96 36.73 -9.48 -43.39
C GLU A 96 38.13 -10.12 -43.48
N ALA A 97 39.09 -9.64 -42.67
CA ALA A 97 40.47 -10.10 -42.70
C ALA A 97 40.69 -11.50 -42.11
N THR A 98 39.86 -11.95 -41.16
CA THR A 98 40.03 -13.25 -40.46
C THR A 98 38.87 -14.21 -40.70
N GLY A 99 37.78 -13.76 -41.31
CA GLY A 99 36.55 -14.54 -41.45
C GLY A 99 35.89 -14.89 -40.11
N SER A 100 36.37 -14.31 -39.00
CA SER A 100 35.85 -14.54 -37.67
C SER A 100 34.81 -13.48 -37.32
N ASN A 101 33.68 -13.93 -36.73
CA ASN A 101 32.68 -13.03 -36.18
C ASN A 101 33.15 -12.55 -34.82
N ARG A 102 33.35 -11.24 -34.68
CA ARG A 102 33.63 -10.64 -33.38
C ARG A 102 32.33 -10.07 -32.81
N GLY A 103 31.89 -10.61 -31.68
CA GLY A 103 30.80 -10.01 -30.91
C GLY A 103 31.26 -8.68 -30.31
N MET A 104 30.45 -7.64 -30.47
CA MET A 104 30.60 -6.38 -29.76
C MET A 104 29.35 -6.12 -28.92
N GLY A 105 29.57 -5.57 -27.72
CA GLY A 105 28.52 -5.17 -26.80
C GLY A 105 28.62 -3.68 -26.48
N LEU A 106 27.50 -2.98 -26.52
CA LEU A 106 27.35 -1.63 -26.01
C LEU A 106 26.34 -1.63 -24.88
N ILE A 107 26.77 -1.15 -23.71
CA ILE A 107 25.89 -0.87 -22.58
C ILE A 107 25.59 0.63 -22.60
N SER A 108 24.32 0.98 -22.65
CA SER A 108 23.88 2.34 -22.40
C SER A 108 23.30 2.43 -20.99
N LEU A 109 24.02 3.16 -20.13
CA LEU A 109 23.61 3.49 -18.76
C LEU A 109 23.09 4.93 -18.71
N ASP A 110 22.30 5.23 -17.68
CA ASP A 110 21.95 6.61 -17.37
C ASP A 110 23.22 7.42 -17.02
N PRO A 111 23.38 8.65 -17.51
CA PRO A 111 24.50 9.51 -17.09
C PRO A 111 24.55 9.80 -15.59
N VAL A 112 23.44 9.59 -14.87
CA VAL A 112 23.34 9.78 -13.42
C VAL A 112 23.76 8.52 -12.64
N ASP A 113 23.82 7.36 -13.29
CA ASP A 113 24.08 6.05 -12.68
C ASP A 113 25.58 5.79 -12.48
N ASP A 114 26.25 6.70 -11.78
CA ASP A 114 27.67 6.59 -11.45
C ASP A 114 27.96 5.35 -10.57
N ILE A 115 26.97 4.86 -9.81
CA ILE A 115 27.08 3.65 -8.99
C ILE A 115 27.19 2.40 -9.87
N ILE A 116 26.29 2.23 -10.83
CA ILE A 116 26.32 1.09 -11.77
C ILE A 116 27.59 1.17 -12.61
N TYR A 117 27.93 2.36 -13.11
CA TYR A 117 29.15 2.58 -13.87
C TYR A 117 30.40 2.19 -13.08
N LYS A 118 30.55 2.68 -11.84
CA LYS A 118 31.67 2.31 -10.96
C LYS A 118 31.66 0.84 -10.59
N GLY A 119 30.47 0.25 -10.38
CA GLY A 119 30.28 -1.16 -10.10
C GLY A 119 30.81 -2.03 -11.25
N LEU A 120 30.36 -1.76 -12.48
CA LEU A 120 30.84 -2.41 -13.69
C LEU A 120 32.33 -2.18 -13.90
N CYS A 121 32.83 -0.95 -13.83
CA CYS A 121 34.26 -0.68 -13.94
C CYS A 121 35.07 -1.48 -12.91
N LYS A 122 34.57 -1.60 -11.68
CA LYS A 122 35.23 -2.36 -10.62
C LYS A 122 35.18 -3.86 -10.87
N LEU A 123 34.08 -4.40 -11.39
CA LEU A 123 33.98 -5.82 -11.75
C LEU A 123 34.90 -6.15 -12.92
N MET A 124 34.81 -5.37 -14.02
CA MET A 124 35.65 -5.55 -15.21
C MET A 124 37.16 -5.37 -14.95
N THR A 125 37.55 -4.59 -13.94
CA THR A 125 38.98 -4.36 -13.61
C THR A 125 39.51 -5.26 -12.50
N ARG A 126 38.64 -5.97 -11.78
CA ARG A 126 39.07 -6.93 -10.77
C ARG A 126 39.55 -8.20 -11.46
N LYS A 127 40.81 -8.58 -11.23
CA LYS A 127 41.36 -9.88 -11.61
C LYS A 127 40.73 -11.07 -10.84
N GLU A 128 39.70 -10.84 -10.03
CA GLU A 128 39.18 -11.81 -9.06
C GLU A 128 37.74 -12.27 -9.38
N THR A 129 37.65 -13.54 -9.77
CA THR A 129 36.64 -14.55 -9.35
C THR A 129 35.22 -14.57 -9.92
N ILE A 130 34.84 -13.73 -10.88
CA ILE A 130 33.85 -14.18 -11.86
C ILE A 130 34.67 -14.59 -13.07
N PRO A 131 35.18 -15.84 -13.13
CA PRO A 131 35.80 -16.28 -14.37
C PRO A 131 34.78 -15.98 -15.47
N PRO A 132 35.20 -15.29 -16.54
CA PRO A 132 34.31 -15.13 -17.68
C PRO A 132 33.82 -16.52 -18.00
N GLY A 133 32.50 -16.68 -18.22
CA GLY A 133 32.03 -17.94 -18.74
C GLY A 133 32.91 -18.26 -19.95
N LYS A 134 33.41 -19.49 -20.12
CA LYS A 134 34.25 -19.85 -21.28
C LYS A 134 33.65 -19.32 -22.59
N TRP A 135 32.32 -19.24 -22.64
CA TRP A 135 31.55 -18.58 -23.68
C TRP A 135 31.77 -17.06 -23.82
N GLU A 136 31.76 -16.24 -22.75
CA GLU A 136 32.00 -14.80 -22.84
C GLU A 136 33.39 -14.46 -23.37
N GLU A 137 34.39 -15.29 -23.04
CA GLU A 137 35.73 -15.25 -23.61
C GLU A 137 35.72 -15.66 -25.09
N GLU A 138 35.06 -16.77 -25.43
CA GLU A 138 34.93 -17.27 -26.81
C GLU A 138 34.18 -16.28 -27.73
N PHE A 139 33.24 -15.49 -27.20
CA PHE A 139 32.43 -14.54 -28.00
C PHE A 139 32.92 -13.10 -27.98
N GLY A 140 33.97 -12.79 -27.22
CA GLY A 140 34.48 -11.42 -27.11
C GLY A 140 33.48 -10.41 -26.51
N LEU A 141 32.39 -10.91 -25.90
CA LEU A 141 31.36 -10.12 -25.24
C LEU A 141 31.82 -9.57 -23.87
N GLY A 142 32.98 -10.04 -23.40
CA GLY A 142 33.76 -9.45 -22.32
C GLY A 142 32.97 -9.25 -21.04
N GLN A 143 32.62 -10.33 -20.31
CA GLN A 143 32.01 -10.35 -18.96
C GLN A 143 30.76 -9.48 -18.73
N VAL A 144 30.31 -8.74 -19.73
CA VAL A 144 29.34 -7.65 -19.58
C VAL A 144 27.98 -8.19 -19.18
N LEU A 145 27.53 -9.28 -19.81
CA LEU A 145 26.21 -9.84 -19.53
C LEU A 145 26.19 -10.47 -18.13
N SER A 146 27.24 -11.24 -17.80
CA SER A 146 27.32 -11.91 -16.51
C SER A 146 27.45 -10.93 -15.34
N GLU A 147 28.28 -9.90 -15.49
CA GLU A 147 28.42 -8.83 -14.51
C GLU A 147 27.15 -8.01 -14.35
N MET A 148 26.46 -7.71 -15.46
CA MET A 148 25.20 -6.95 -15.41
C MET A 148 24.13 -7.71 -14.62
N PHE A 149 23.89 -8.99 -14.95
CA PHE A 149 22.93 -9.79 -14.20
C PHE A 149 23.37 -10.02 -12.75
N HIS A 150 24.67 -10.07 -12.48
CA HIS A 150 25.19 -10.12 -11.12
C HIS A 150 24.85 -8.85 -10.33
N ILE A 151 25.12 -7.66 -10.88
CA ILE A 151 24.75 -6.38 -10.25
C ILE A 151 23.24 -6.30 -10.02
N ILE A 152 22.44 -6.65 -11.03
CA ILE A 152 20.97 -6.66 -10.93
C ILE A 152 20.52 -7.60 -9.80
N SER A 153 21.12 -8.79 -9.71
CA SER A 153 20.75 -9.77 -8.67
C SER A 153 21.12 -9.27 -7.27
N VAL A 154 22.31 -8.70 -7.10
CA VAL A 154 22.75 -8.11 -5.83
C VAL A 154 21.80 -6.98 -5.41
N ASN A 155 21.47 -6.08 -6.33
CA ASN A 155 20.57 -4.96 -6.07
C ASN A 155 19.16 -5.43 -5.69
N TRP A 156 18.61 -6.42 -6.39
CA TRP A 156 17.32 -7.01 -6.02
C TRP A 156 17.36 -7.67 -4.65
N ASN A 157 18.42 -8.40 -4.34
CA ASN A 157 18.54 -9.03 -3.03
C ASN A 157 18.58 -7.97 -1.92
N THR A 158 19.40 -6.93 -2.06
CA THR A 158 19.47 -5.84 -1.09
C THR A 158 18.14 -5.09 -0.96
N PHE A 159 17.45 -4.82 -2.08
CA PHE A 159 16.12 -4.22 -2.06
C PHE A 159 15.13 -5.07 -1.25
N LEU A 160 15.06 -6.37 -1.52
CA LEU A 160 14.14 -7.28 -0.85
C LEU A 160 14.48 -7.42 0.64
N ASP A 161 15.76 -7.51 1.00
CA ASP A 161 16.22 -7.59 2.39
C ASP A 161 15.83 -6.33 3.18
N GLU A 162 16.02 -5.14 2.61
CA GLU A 162 15.61 -3.88 3.25
C GLU A 162 14.09 -3.77 3.37
N ALA A 163 13.36 -4.21 2.34
CA ALA A 163 11.91 -4.14 2.33
C ALA A 163 11.28 -5.11 3.35
N GLU A 164 11.89 -6.28 3.54
CA GLU A 164 11.50 -7.26 4.56
C GLU A 164 11.75 -6.71 5.99
N GLN A 165 12.91 -6.11 6.23
CA GLN A 165 13.22 -5.43 7.50
C GLN A 165 12.24 -4.27 7.76
N HIS A 166 11.90 -3.50 6.73
CA HIS A 166 10.93 -2.42 6.84
C HIS A 166 9.55 -2.94 7.22
N LEU A 167 9.10 -4.03 6.59
CA LEU A 167 7.81 -4.64 6.89
C LEU A 167 7.77 -5.16 8.34
N GLN A 168 8.84 -5.81 8.81
CA GLN A 168 8.98 -6.24 10.21
C GLN A 168 8.93 -5.06 11.18
N HIS A 169 9.50 -3.92 10.82
CA HIS A 169 9.43 -2.71 11.64
C HIS A 169 8.00 -2.12 11.67
N ILE A 170 7.33 -2.03 10.51
CA ILE A 170 5.95 -1.54 10.46
C ILE A 170 5.00 -2.44 11.24
N GLN A 171 5.20 -3.76 11.19
CA GLN A 171 4.43 -4.72 11.98
C GLN A 171 4.46 -4.40 13.47
N LYS A 172 5.59 -3.90 14.00
CA LYS A 172 5.71 -3.48 15.41
C LYS A 172 5.07 -2.13 15.69
N SER A 173 5.10 -1.22 14.71
CA SER A 173 4.62 0.16 14.86
C SER A 173 3.15 0.37 14.46
N TYR A 174 2.47 -0.63 13.87
CA TYR A 174 1.10 -0.55 13.34
C TYR A 174 0.83 0.73 12.52
N SER A 175 1.77 1.10 11.65
CA SER A 175 1.71 2.35 10.88
C SER A 175 0.83 2.24 9.62
N LEU A 176 0.07 3.30 9.32
CA LEU A 176 -0.72 3.47 8.10
C LEU A 176 0.11 3.53 6.80
N ALA A 177 1.44 3.53 6.89
CA ALA A 177 2.34 3.54 5.73
C ALA A 177 2.26 2.28 4.85
N LEU A 178 1.59 1.21 5.31
CA LEU A 178 1.41 -0.05 4.55
C LEU A 178 0.71 0.13 3.20
N HIS A 179 -0.19 1.10 3.08
CA HIS A 179 -0.93 1.33 1.82
C HIS A 179 -0.02 1.76 0.66
N GLN A 180 1.15 2.33 0.95
CA GLN A 180 2.12 2.72 -0.08
C GLN A 180 2.92 1.52 -0.62
N LEU A 181 3.00 0.42 0.14
CA LEU A 181 3.78 -0.77 -0.24
C LEU A 181 3.04 -1.69 -1.22
N SER A 182 1.71 -1.79 -1.12
CA SER A 182 0.91 -2.65 -2.03
C SER A 182 1.12 -2.34 -3.53
N PRO A 183 1.00 -1.07 -4.00
CA PRO A 183 1.28 -0.77 -5.41
C PRO A 183 2.75 -0.96 -5.77
N LEU A 184 3.68 -0.79 -4.83
CA LEU A 184 5.11 -1.02 -5.03
C LEU A 184 5.39 -2.49 -5.35
N TRP A 185 4.77 -3.45 -4.63
CA TRP A 185 4.97 -4.88 -4.88
C TRP A 185 4.53 -5.32 -6.27
N SER A 186 3.41 -4.80 -6.75
CA SER A 186 2.93 -5.05 -8.11
C SER A 186 3.94 -4.58 -9.15
N GLU A 187 4.52 -3.41 -8.94
CA GLU A 187 5.53 -2.82 -9.83
C GLU A 187 6.88 -3.55 -9.77
N VAL A 188 7.33 -3.96 -8.59
CA VAL A 188 8.54 -4.77 -8.41
C VAL A 188 8.38 -6.14 -9.09
N ARG A 189 7.28 -6.85 -8.82
CA ARG A 189 7.00 -8.15 -9.41
C ARG A 189 6.99 -8.09 -10.93
N ARG A 190 6.32 -7.08 -11.49
CA ARG A 190 6.26 -6.88 -12.94
C ARG A 190 7.65 -6.74 -13.57
N ARG A 191 8.59 -6.06 -12.90
CA ARG A 191 9.97 -5.90 -13.38
C ARG A 191 10.80 -7.17 -13.24
N ILE A 192 10.63 -7.93 -12.15
CA ILE A 192 11.27 -9.25 -11.99
C ILE A 192 10.80 -10.21 -13.08
N VAL A 193 9.49 -10.27 -13.35
CA VAL A 193 8.92 -11.08 -14.44
C VAL A 193 9.46 -10.62 -15.79
N SER A 194 9.53 -9.31 -16.01
CA SER A 194 10.06 -8.74 -17.24
C SER A 194 11.54 -9.06 -17.46
N ALA A 195 12.38 -9.00 -16.42
CA ALA A 195 13.77 -9.43 -16.47
C ALA A 195 13.91 -10.93 -16.74
N LYS A 196 13.04 -11.76 -16.12
CA LYS A 196 12.98 -13.20 -16.35
C LYS A 196 12.63 -13.54 -17.79
N ASP A 197 11.65 -12.85 -18.36
CA ASP A 197 11.25 -13.06 -19.75
C ASP A 197 12.32 -12.57 -20.73
N THR A 198 13.06 -11.52 -20.39
CA THR A 198 14.25 -11.08 -21.13
C THR A 198 15.31 -12.18 -21.15
N ALA A 199 15.63 -12.77 -19.99
CA ALA A 199 16.60 -13.86 -19.90
C ALA A 199 16.16 -15.10 -20.72
N LYS A 200 14.86 -15.44 -20.70
CA LYS A 200 14.32 -16.52 -21.55
C LYS A 200 14.45 -16.21 -23.04
N GLN A 201 14.22 -14.96 -23.45
CA GLN A 201 14.36 -14.55 -24.85
C GLN A 201 15.82 -14.54 -25.28
N MET A 202 16.75 -14.12 -24.41
CA MET A 202 18.18 -14.23 -24.67
C MET A 202 18.57 -15.70 -24.92
N MET A 203 18.00 -16.66 -24.21
CA MET A 203 18.28 -18.09 -24.44
C MET A 203 17.84 -18.59 -25.82
N SER A 204 16.75 -18.05 -26.38
CA SER A 204 16.20 -18.49 -27.67
C SER A 204 16.61 -17.61 -28.86
N HIS A 205 17.35 -16.52 -28.61
CA HIS A 205 17.66 -15.55 -29.64
C HIS A 205 18.72 -16.09 -30.62
N PRO A 206 18.52 -15.95 -31.95
CA PRO A 206 19.46 -16.41 -32.98
C PRO A 206 20.90 -15.95 -32.78
N PHE A 207 21.09 -14.72 -32.30
CA PHE A 207 22.39 -14.15 -31.94
C PHE A 207 23.21 -15.03 -30.99
N PHE A 208 22.59 -15.69 -30.00
CA PHE A 208 23.30 -16.53 -29.03
C PHE A 208 23.35 -18.00 -29.46
N THR A 209 22.41 -18.45 -30.29
CA THR A 209 22.36 -19.85 -30.76
C THR A 209 23.28 -20.11 -31.96
N ALA A 210 23.47 -19.12 -32.83
CA ALA A 210 24.27 -19.27 -34.06
C ALA A 210 25.77 -19.45 -33.82
N VAL A 211 26.27 -19.11 -32.63
CA VAL A 211 27.71 -18.95 -32.39
C VAL A 211 28.34 -20.12 -31.61
N GLY A 212 27.61 -21.23 -31.39
CA GLY A 212 28.18 -22.46 -30.83
C GLY A 212 28.32 -22.51 -29.30
N GLY A 213 27.99 -21.41 -28.59
CA GLY A 213 27.98 -21.32 -27.12
C GLY A 213 26.63 -21.57 -26.46
N ALA A 214 25.68 -22.15 -27.19
CA ALA A 214 24.29 -22.20 -26.78
C ALA A 214 24.08 -22.93 -25.44
N GLU A 215 24.85 -23.99 -25.17
CA GLU A 215 24.66 -24.82 -23.97
C GLU A 215 25.14 -24.12 -22.68
N SER A 216 26.30 -23.45 -22.73
CA SER A 216 26.87 -22.75 -21.58
C SER A 216 26.12 -21.47 -21.24
N ILE A 217 25.71 -20.69 -22.27
CA ILE A 217 24.83 -19.52 -22.12
C ILE A 217 23.47 -19.95 -21.56
N SER A 218 22.88 -21.01 -22.10
CA SER A 218 21.61 -21.57 -21.62
C SER A 218 21.70 -21.99 -20.15
N SER A 219 22.78 -22.66 -19.75
CA SER A 219 23.01 -23.03 -18.34
C SER A 219 23.12 -21.83 -17.42
N TYR A 220 23.86 -20.78 -17.82
CA TYR A 220 24.00 -19.55 -17.04
C TYR A 220 22.68 -18.78 -16.92
N LEU A 221 21.98 -18.54 -18.04
CA LEU A 221 20.69 -17.86 -18.05
C LEU A 221 19.63 -18.65 -17.29
N LYS A 222 19.66 -19.99 -17.31
CA LYS A 222 18.81 -20.83 -16.44
C LYS A 222 19.04 -20.54 -14.96
N LYS A 223 20.30 -20.41 -14.52
CA LYS A 223 20.61 -20.04 -13.12
C LYS A 223 20.02 -18.68 -12.77
N ILE A 224 20.17 -17.68 -13.63
CA ILE A 224 19.58 -16.35 -13.44
C ILE A 224 18.05 -16.45 -13.36
N ILE A 225 17.41 -17.21 -14.24
CA ILE A 225 15.96 -17.42 -14.22
C ILE A 225 15.51 -18.05 -12.90
N LEU A 226 16.26 -19.03 -12.37
CA LEU A 226 15.98 -19.62 -11.06
C LEU A 226 16.09 -18.59 -9.94
N THR A 227 17.14 -17.76 -9.93
CA THR A 227 17.29 -16.67 -8.96
C THR A 227 16.16 -15.63 -9.07
N LEU A 228 15.74 -15.27 -10.29
CA LEU A 228 14.61 -14.36 -10.49
C LEU A 228 13.28 -14.97 -10.07
N ASN A 229 13.08 -16.29 -10.21
CA ASN A 229 11.91 -16.99 -9.68
C ASN A 229 11.88 -16.97 -8.14
N ASP A 230 13.04 -17.10 -7.49
CA ASP A 230 13.15 -16.94 -6.04
C ASP A 230 12.74 -15.53 -5.62
N TYR A 231 13.24 -14.49 -6.30
CA TYR A 231 12.84 -13.11 -6.04
C TYR A 231 11.35 -12.84 -6.29
N GLU A 232 10.76 -13.47 -7.31
CA GLU A 232 9.31 -13.39 -7.54
C GLU A 232 8.53 -14.00 -6.36
N THR A 233 8.97 -15.16 -5.86
CA THR A 233 8.35 -15.86 -4.72
C THR A 233 8.47 -15.01 -3.45
N ARG A 234 9.66 -14.49 -3.15
CA ARG A 234 9.89 -13.59 -2.00
C ARG A 234 9.03 -12.32 -2.09
N THR A 235 8.89 -11.72 -3.27
CA THR A 235 8.02 -10.55 -3.47
C THR A 235 6.55 -10.89 -3.22
N HIS A 236 6.10 -12.06 -3.65
CA HIS A 236 4.74 -12.54 -3.41
C HIS A 236 4.45 -12.78 -1.91
N GLU A 237 5.42 -13.32 -1.18
CA GLU A 237 5.33 -13.47 0.28
C GLU A 237 5.24 -12.11 0.98
N LEU A 238 6.06 -11.13 0.57
CA LEU A 238 6.01 -9.76 1.10
C LEU A 238 4.66 -9.07 0.83
N ASP A 239 4.08 -9.27 -0.36
CA ASP A 239 2.74 -8.75 -0.69
C ASP A 239 1.65 -9.41 0.17
N THR A 240 1.71 -10.74 0.32
CA THR A 240 0.78 -11.48 1.18
C THR A 240 0.87 -11.01 2.63
N ASN A 241 2.08 -10.86 3.16
CA ASN A 241 2.33 -10.36 4.52
C ASN A 241 1.82 -8.92 4.69
N THR A 242 2.03 -8.07 3.69
CA THR A 242 1.50 -6.69 3.68
C THR A 242 -0.03 -6.69 3.78
N ASN A 243 -0.70 -7.53 2.99
CA ASN A 243 -2.17 -7.64 3.01
C ASN A 243 -2.70 -8.17 4.35
N ILE A 244 -2.02 -9.15 4.96
CA ILE A 244 -2.35 -9.64 6.31
C ILE A 244 -2.24 -8.50 7.34
N LEU A 245 -1.17 -7.69 7.28
CA LEU A 245 -0.98 -6.57 8.19
C LEU A 245 -2.02 -5.46 7.99
N ILE A 246 -2.39 -5.14 6.74
CA ILE A 246 -3.46 -4.19 6.44
C ILE A 246 -4.78 -4.67 7.06
N ASN A 247 -5.14 -5.94 6.86
CA ASN A 247 -6.35 -6.52 7.44
C ASN A 247 -6.32 -6.50 8.97
N LEU A 248 -5.17 -6.78 9.58
CA LEU A 248 -5.00 -6.72 11.03
C LEU A 248 -5.19 -5.31 11.57
N ILE A 249 -4.59 -4.30 10.94
CA ILE A 249 -4.76 -2.89 11.34
C ILE A 249 -6.22 -2.47 11.20
N PHE A 250 -6.89 -2.85 10.10
CA PHE A 250 -8.30 -2.55 9.91
C PHE A 250 -9.17 -3.19 11.00
N ASN A 251 -8.90 -4.45 11.35
CA ASN A 251 -9.60 -5.14 12.44
C ASN A 251 -9.36 -4.50 13.80
N LEU A 252 -8.12 -4.06 14.07
CA LEU A 252 -7.77 -3.36 15.30
C LEU A 252 -8.44 -1.98 15.40
N ALA A 253 -8.47 -1.23 14.29
CA ALA A 253 -9.18 0.05 14.22
C ALA A 253 -10.68 -0.14 14.48
N THR A 254 -11.29 -1.13 13.81
CA THR A 254 -12.70 -1.49 14.03
C THR A 254 -12.95 -1.87 15.49
N PHE A 255 -12.07 -2.66 16.11
CA PHE A 255 -12.19 -3.02 17.52
C PHE A 255 -12.15 -1.79 18.44
N ASN A 256 -11.20 -0.88 18.22
CA ASN A 256 -11.09 0.36 19.00
C ASN A 256 -12.34 1.24 18.85
N ASP A 257 -12.89 1.36 17.64
CA ASP A 257 -14.12 2.12 17.39
C ASP A 257 -15.31 1.49 18.15
N THR A 258 -15.42 0.16 18.15
CA THR A 258 -16.47 -0.52 18.92
C THR A 258 -16.28 -0.35 20.43
N ALA A 259 -15.04 -0.37 20.93
CA ALA A 259 -14.74 -0.15 22.34
C ALA A 259 -15.09 1.29 22.77
N ALA A 260 -14.77 2.29 21.95
CA ALA A 260 -15.15 3.68 22.15
C ALA A 260 -16.68 3.85 22.17
N ALA A 261 -17.38 3.25 21.21
CA ALA A 261 -18.84 3.27 21.15
C ALA A 261 -19.49 2.61 22.38
N ILE A 262 -18.92 1.51 22.89
CA ILE A 262 -19.37 0.86 24.13
C ILE A 262 -19.14 1.78 25.34
N GLN A 263 -18.00 2.47 25.41
CA GLN A 263 -17.70 3.40 26.50
C GLN A 263 -18.65 4.60 26.47
N GLU A 264 -18.92 5.16 25.29
CA GLU A 264 -19.90 6.23 25.10
C GLU A 264 -21.30 5.78 25.49
N SER A 265 -21.70 4.57 25.08
CA SER A 265 -22.99 3.97 25.48
C SER A 265 -23.11 3.80 26.99
N LYS A 266 -22.04 3.39 27.67
CA LYS A 266 -22.01 3.31 29.15
C LYS A 266 -22.16 4.70 29.77
N ALA A 267 -21.43 5.71 29.28
CA ALA A 267 -21.53 7.08 29.77
C ALA A 267 -22.94 7.66 29.58
N ALA A 268 -23.56 7.44 28.42
CA ALA A 268 -24.94 7.82 28.15
C ALA A 268 -25.92 7.14 29.10
N ASN A 269 -25.72 5.85 29.40
CA ASN A 269 -26.54 5.12 30.38
C ASN A 269 -26.41 5.68 31.81
N TYR A 270 -25.19 6.02 32.24
CA TYR A 270 -24.99 6.66 33.55
C TYR A 270 -25.65 8.05 33.62
N LEU A 271 -25.56 8.84 32.55
CA LEU A 271 -26.22 10.13 32.42
C LEU A 271 -27.74 10.00 32.41
N ALA A 272 -28.30 9.02 31.69
CA ALA A 272 -29.73 8.74 31.72
C ALA A 272 -30.21 8.34 33.13
N ALA A 273 -29.40 7.56 33.85
CA ALA A 273 -29.70 7.19 35.23
C ALA A 273 -29.64 8.39 36.19
N SER A 274 -28.67 9.30 36.03
CA SER A 274 -28.58 10.51 36.85
C SER A 274 -29.73 11.47 36.58
N ILE A 275 -30.06 11.71 35.31
CA ILE A 275 -31.23 12.51 34.90
C ILE A 275 -32.51 11.92 35.50
N ARG A 276 -32.67 10.58 35.47
CA ARG A 276 -33.84 9.93 36.07
C ARG A 276 -33.96 10.19 37.57
N ARG A 277 -32.84 10.21 38.31
CA ARG A 277 -32.84 10.52 39.75
C ARG A 277 -33.21 11.97 40.02
N VAL A 278 -32.63 12.91 39.27
CA VAL A 278 -32.95 14.35 39.39
C VAL A 278 -34.40 14.62 39.05
N ALA A 279 -34.90 14.04 37.95
CA ALA A 279 -36.30 14.15 37.56
C ALA A 279 -37.24 13.62 38.67
N MET A 280 -36.90 12.48 39.28
CA MET A 280 -37.68 11.93 40.39
C MET A 280 -37.76 12.90 41.57
N LEU A 281 -36.65 13.55 41.96
CA LEU A 281 -36.65 14.56 43.02
C LEU A 281 -37.53 15.76 42.66
N THR A 282 -37.43 16.28 41.43
CA THR A 282 -38.26 17.42 41.01
C THR A 282 -39.76 17.10 41.04
N PHE A 283 -40.16 15.85 40.77
CA PHE A 283 -41.56 15.43 40.89
C PHE A 283 -42.08 15.50 42.34
N PHE A 284 -41.24 15.34 43.36
CA PHE A 284 -41.64 15.49 44.76
C PHE A 284 -41.56 16.94 45.25
N TYR A 285 -40.50 17.67 44.88
CA TYR A 285 -40.27 19.02 45.38
C TYR A 285 -41.22 20.05 44.77
N LEU A 286 -41.56 19.92 43.49
CA LEU A 286 -42.37 20.93 42.80
C LEU A 286 -43.79 21.05 43.38
N PRO A 287 -44.54 19.95 43.63
CA PRO A 287 -45.86 20.04 44.26
C PRO A 287 -45.79 20.55 45.70
N LEU A 288 -44.76 20.15 46.45
CA LEU A 288 -44.52 20.62 47.81
C LEU A 288 -44.23 22.12 47.84
N GLN A 289 -43.46 22.62 46.88
CA GLN A 289 -43.16 24.04 46.73
C GLN A 289 -44.38 24.85 46.28
N ILE A 290 -45.24 24.29 45.42
CA ILE A 290 -46.53 24.92 45.07
C ILE A 290 -47.42 25.01 46.30
N ALA A 291 -47.55 23.94 47.08
CA ALA A 291 -48.30 23.96 48.33
C ALA A 291 -47.73 25.03 49.29
N ALA A 292 -46.41 25.01 49.53
CA ALA A 292 -45.73 26.03 50.34
C ALA A 292 -45.93 27.45 49.81
N SER A 293 -45.96 27.66 48.48
CA SER A 293 -46.22 28.97 47.87
C SER A 293 -47.67 29.42 48.08
N ILE A 294 -48.66 28.53 47.96
CA ILE A 294 -50.08 28.85 48.19
C ILE A 294 -50.30 29.25 49.65
N TYR A 295 -49.69 28.54 50.59
CA TYR A 295 -49.81 28.84 52.03
C TYR A 295 -48.89 29.98 52.50
N GLY A 296 -47.78 30.23 51.79
CA GLY A 296 -46.88 31.36 52.03
C GLY A 296 -47.38 32.68 51.46
N MET A 297 -48.30 32.64 50.48
CA MET A 297 -49.08 33.80 50.07
C MET A 297 -50.14 34.06 51.15
N ASN A 298 -50.07 35.19 51.85
CA ASN A 298 -50.98 35.63 52.94
C ASN A 298 -52.42 35.06 52.88
N ILE A 299 -52.59 33.82 53.38
CA ILE A 299 -53.90 33.18 53.54
C ILE A 299 -54.70 33.87 54.68
N ASN A 300 -54.02 34.71 55.47
CA ASN A 300 -54.66 35.57 56.47
C ASN A 300 -55.75 36.51 55.91
N GLU A 301 -55.74 36.82 54.61
CA GLU A 301 -56.79 37.67 53.98
C GLU A 301 -57.96 36.87 53.38
N ILE A 302 -57.83 35.56 53.16
CA ILE A 302 -58.88 34.75 52.50
C ILE A 302 -59.67 33.88 53.48
N THR A 303 -59.08 33.40 54.58
CA THR A 303 -59.78 32.45 55.47
C THR A 303 -60.50 33.07 56.68
N GLY A 304 -60.29 34.35 57.00
CA GLY A 304 -60.89 34.97 58.18
C GLY A 304 -60.33 34.36 59.48
N GLY A 305 -59.85 35.21 60.38
CA GLY A 305 -59.13 34.76 61.57
C GLY A 305 -59.93 33.80 62.45
N ASP A 306 -59.37 32.64 62.72
CA ASP A 306 -59.30 32.03 64.06
C ASP A 306 -58.24 30.92 64.06
N GLY A 307 -57.45 30.88 65.13
CA GLY A 307 -56.17 30.17 65.22
C GLY A 307 -56.26 28.63 65.19
N ASP A 308 -55.13 28.05 64.79
CA ASP A 308 -54.68 26.65 64.94
C ASP A 308 -55.19 25.54 64.00
N HIS A 309 -56.02 25.81 62.98
CA HIS A 309 -56.47 24.75 62.04
C HIS A 309 -55.62 24.57 60.76
N HIS A 310 -54.64 25.45 60.50
CA HIS A 310 -54.01 25.54 59.17
C HIS A 310 -52.95 24.47 58.84
N ILE A 311 -52.32 23.84 59.83
CA ILE A 311 -51.27 22.84 59.58
C ILE A 311 -51.87 21.56 58.99
N TRP A 312 -53.05 21.16 59.44
CA TRP A 312 -53.72 19.94 58.96
C TRP A 312 -54.22 20.09 57.52
N GLU A 313 -54.77 21.26 57.18
CA GLU A 313 -55.19 21.61 55.83
C GLU A 313 -54.01 21.67 54.85
N TYR A 314 -52.86 22.20 55.30
CA TYR A 314 -51.61 22.16 54.55
C TYR A 314 -51.17 20.74 54.20
N VAL A 315 -51.23 19.82 55.17
CA VAL A 315 -50.87 18.41 54.96
C VAL A 315 -51.83 17.73 53.98
N ILE A 316 -53.13 17.96 54.09
CA ILE A 316 -54.12 17.39 53.18
C ILE A 316 -53.93 17.93 51.76
N LEU A 317 -53.79 19.25 51.58
CA LEU A 317 -53.61 19.85 50.25
C LEU A 317 -52.31 19.36 49.59
N SER A 318 -51.22 19.26 50.38
CA SER A 318 -49.95 18.72 49.90
C SER A 318 -50.07 17.26 49.47
N LEU A 319 -50.79 16.43 50.23
CA LEU A 319 -51.05 15.03 49.87
C LEU A 319 -51.91 14.91 48.60
N VAL A 320 -52.93 15.76 48.43
CA VAL A 320 -53.77 15.79 47.24
C VAL A 320 -52.96 16.22 46.01
N LEU A 321 -52.16 17.29 46.11
CA LEU A 321 -51.28 17.73 45.03
C LEU A 321 -50.25 16.65 44.67
N MET A 322 -49.66 16.02 45.69
CA MET A 322 -48.73 14.90 45.47
C MET A 322 -49.45 13.75 44.75
N GLY A 323 -50.65 13.36 45.20
CA GLY A 323 -51.47 12.34 44.54
C GLY A 323 -51.77 12.68 43.08
N LEU A 324 -52.19 13.91 42.78
CA LEU A 324 -52.46 14.38 41.42
C LEU A 324 -51.23 14.35 40.53
N THR A 325 -50.06 14.73 41.05
CA THR A 325 -48.82 14.68 40.28
C THR A 325 -48.36 13.25 39.97
N PHE A 326 -48.55 12.31 40.90
CA PHE A 326 -48.35 10.88 40.63
C PHE A 326 -49.35 10.32 39.60
N LEU A 327 -50.62 10.74 39.67
CA LEU A 327 -51.67 10.32 38.74
C LEU A 327 -51.39 10.83 37.32
N PHE A 328 -51.01 12.11 37.21
CA PHE A 328 -50.59 12.71 35.95
C PHE A 328 -49.34 12.03 35.38
N TRP A 329 -48.35 11.72 36.22
CA TRP A 329 -47.16 10.98 35.81
C TRP A 329 -47.48 9.56 35.33
N TYR A 330 -48.35 8.83 36.04
CA TYR A 330 -48.79 7.50 35.65
C TYR A 330 -49.55 7.54 34.32
N ALA A 331 -50.46 8.50 34.15
CA ALA A 331 -51.17 8.72 32.89
C ALA A 331 -50.19 9.03 31.75
N TRP A 332 -49.19 9.91 31.98
CA TRP A 332 -48.16 10.25 30.99
C TRP A 332 -47.28 9.05 30.60
N LYS A 333 -46.99 8.15 31.56
CA LYS A 333 -46.26 6.89 31.30
C LYS A 333 -47.10 5.88 30.50
N ALA A 334 -48.41 5.85 30.70
CA ALA A 334 -49.31 4.91 30.03
C ALA A 334 -49.58 5.29 28.56
N VAL A 335 -49.60 6.58 28.22
CA VAL A 335 -49.85 7.08 26.86
C VAL A 335 -48.89 6.52 25.79
N PRO A 336 -47.55 6.54 25.95
CA PRO A 336 -46.64 6.00 24.94
C PRO A 336 -46.72 4.47 24.82
N MET A 337 -47.07 3.75 25.90
CA MET A 337 -47.28 2.30 25.89
C MET A 337 -48.53 1.91 25.08
N LEU A 338 -49.63 2.66 25.23
CA LEU A 338 -50.84 2.49 24.42
C LEU A 338 -50.61 2.81 22.93
N PHE A 339 -49.76 3.79 22.63
CA PHE A 339 -49.43 4.16 21.25
C PHE A 339 -48.55 3.11 20.55
N THR A 340 -47.56 2.54 21.26
CA THR A 340 -46.70 1.47 20.73
C THR A 340 -47.46 0.16 20.51
N LEU A 341 -48.37 -0.21 21.42
CA LEU A 341 -49.26 -1.37 21.23
C LEU A 341 -50.22 -1.20 20.05
N ARG A 342 -50.74 0.02 19.81
CA ARG A 342 -51.57 0.31 18.62
C ARG A 342 -50.80 0.21 17.31
N LEU A 343 -49.52 0.61 17.28
CA LEU A 343 -48.69 0.51 16.08
C LEU A 343 -48.32 -0.95 15.74
N LEU A 344 -48.09 -1.81 16.74
CA LEU A 344 -47.85 -3.24 16.53
C LEU A 344 -49.12 -3.98 16.09
N SER A 345 -50.28 -3.63 16.65
CA SER A 345 -51.58 -4.17 16.22
C SER A 345 -51.93 -3.83 14.76
N ARG A 346 -51.51 -2.66 14.26
CA ARG A 346 -51.70 -2.25 12.85
C ARG A 346 -50.78 -2.96 11.85
N ARG A 347 -49.70 -3.61 12.30
CA ARG A 347 -48.75 -4.33 11.43
C ARG A 347 -49.14 -5.79 11.18
N GLN A 348 -50.03 -6.37 11.99
CA GLN A 348 -50.49 -7.76 11.83
C GLN A 348 -51.72 -7.91 10.91
N SER A 349 -52.29 -6.82 10.39
CA SER A 349 -53.45 -6.84 9.50
C SER A 349 -53.14 -6.61 8.02
N PHE A 350 -51.94 -6.97 7.55
CA PHE A 350 -51.67 -7.12 6.11
C PHE A 350 -52.04 -8.55 5.67
N PRO A 351 -53.12 -8.77 4.89
CA PRO A 351 -53.44 -10.09 4.39
C PRO A 351 -52.40 -10.51 3.35
N THR A 352 -51.71 -11.61 3.64
CA THR A 352 -50.95 -12.41 2.66
C THR A 352 -51.92 -13.00 1.65
N GLY A 353 -52.22 -12.25 0.61
CA GLY A 353 -53.00 -12.71 -0.54
C GLY A 353 -52.20 -12.54 -1.82
N LEU A 354 -51.30 -13.48 -2.11
CA LEU A 354 -50.80 -13.76 -3.46
C LEU A 354 -50.41 -15.25 -3.51
N SER A 355 -51.33 -16.05 -4.05
CA SER A 355 -51.12 -17.43 -4.48
C SER A 355 -50.24 -17.46 -5.73
N PRO A 356 -49.30 -18.41 -5.86
CA PRO A 356 -48.54 -18.58 -7.09
C PRO A 356 -49.40 -19.27 -8.16
N VAL A 357 -49.31 -18.78 -9.39
CA VAL A 357 -49.49 -19.53 -10.64
C VAL A 357 -48.20 -19.38 -11.43
#